data_AF-W1I6L8-F1
#
_entry.id   AF-W1I6L8-F1
#
_cell.length_a   1.000
_cell.length_b   1.000
_cell.length_c   1.000
_cell.angle_alpha   90.00
_cell.angle_beta   90.00
_cell.angle_gamma   90.00
#
_symmetry.space_group_name_H-M   'P 1'
#
loop_
_entity.id
_entity.type
_entity.pdbx_description
1 polymer ?
#
loop_
_entity_poly.entity_id
_entity_poly.type
_entity_poly.pdbx_seq_one_letter_code
_entity_poly.pdbx_strand_id
1 'polypeptide(L)'
;MRIGIYGVYDVVSRTWVTPLNFEPNEESAKRNFLFRISQNSFLKAHAKDFELYFLGYFEDELGMLVSASRDFDRSSIFVLRGDSLVQSEQDSDNTEV
;
A
#
# COMPACT_ATOMS: atom_id res chain seq x y z
N MET A 1 1.34 -12.74 17.25
CA MET A 1 0.90 -12.75 15.83
C MET A 1 0.81 -11.33 15.28
N ARG A 2 1.45 -11.12 14.13
CA ARG A 2 1.45 -9.83 13.44
C ARG A 2 0.39 -9.80 12.35
N ILE A 3 -0.38 -8.72 12.32
CA ILE A 3 -1.31 -8.41 11.23
C ILE A 3 -0.78 -7.16 10.52
N GLY A 4 -0.51 -7.27 9.22
CA GLY A 4 -0.03 -6.15 8.42
C GLY A 4 -1.13 -5.12 8.21
N ILE A 5 -0.75 -3.85 8.26
CA ILE A 5 -1.63 -2.71 8.06
C ILE A 5 -1.26 -2.07 6.73
N TYR A 6 -2.21 -1.99 5.81
CA TYR A 6 -1.99 -1.44 4.48
C TYR A 6 -2.97 -0.31 4.18
N GLY A 7 -2.54 0.74 3.49
CA GLY A 7 -3.37 1.85 3.07
C GLY A 7 -3.43 1.98 1.56
N VAL A 8 -4.54 2.50 1.03
CA VAL A 8 -4.66 2.88 -0.38
C VAL A 8 -4.55 4.39 -0.51
N TYR A 9 -3.58 4.85 -1.28
CA TYR A 9 -3.30 6.26 -1.52
C TYR A 9 -3.70 6.63 -2.95
N ASP A 10 -4.47 7.71 -3.11
CA ASP A 10 -4.76 8.33 -4.39
C ASP A 10 -3.69 9.39 -4.67
N VAL A 11 -2.86 9.16 -5.69
CA VAL A 11 -1.74 10.04 -6.03
C VAL A 11 -2.19 11.34 -6.68
N VAL A 12 -3.37 11.33 -7.34
CA VAL A 12 -3.92 12.49 -8.05
C VAL A 12 -4.52 13.47 -7.05
N SER A 13 -5.37 12.99 -6.13
CA SER A 13 -5.99 13.85 -5.12
C SER A 13 -5.15 14.02 -3.85
N ARG A 14 -4.05 13.27 -3.71
CA ARG A 14 -3.13 13.28 -2.57
C ARG A 14 -3.84 12.97 -1.25
N THR A 15 -4.71 11.97 -1.27
CA THR A 15 -5.52 11.57 -0.11
C THR A 15 -5.53 10.06 0.09
N TRP A 16 -5.84 9.63 1.30
CA TRP A 16 -6.09 8.23 1.62
C TRP A 16 -7.55 7.87 1.32
N VAL A 17 -7.75 6.81 0.53
CA VAL A 17 -9.06 6.42 -0.01
C VAL A 17 -9.62 5.20 0.75
N THR A 18 -9.90 5.37 2.04
CA THR A 18 -10.66 4.45 2.95
C THR A 18 -10.02 3.09 3.32
N PRO A 19 -10.54 2.44 4.39
CA PRO A 19 -9.82 2.23 5.63
C PRO A 19 -8.73 1.15 5.51
N LEU A 20 -7.69 1.35 6.32
CA LEU A 20 -6.56 0.46 6.52
C LEU A 20 -6.93 -1.03 6.42
N ASN A 21 -6.38 -1.72 5.44
CA ASN A 21 -6.54 -3.16 5.29
C ASN A 21 -5.67 -3.85 6.34
N PHE A 22 -6.30 -4.58 7.24
CA PHE A 22 -5.64 -5.51 8.14
C PHE A 22 -5.53 -6.85 7.44
N GLU A 23 -4.31 -7.23 7.07
CA GLU A 23 -4.05 -8.38 6.21
C GLU A 23 -3.04 -9.31 6.87
N PRO A 24 -3.25 -10.64 6.79
CA PRO A 24 -2.36 -11.61 7.42
C PRO A 24 -0.96 -11.64 6.76
N ASN A 25 -0.85 -11.16 5.51
CA ASN A 25 0.40 -11.04 4.76
C ASN A 25 0.23 -10.12 3.54
N GLU A 26 1.36 -9.76 2.94
CA GLU A 26 1.44 -8.90 1.75
C GLU A 26 0.66 -9.44 0.55
N GLU A 27 0.72 -10.74 0.30
CA GLU A 27 0.01 -11.36 -0.83
C GLU A 27 -1.51 -11.26 -0.69
N SER A 28 -2.03 -11.34 0.55
CA SER A 28 -3.43 -11.08 0.84
C SER A 28 -3.81 -9.63 0.56
N ALA A 29 -2.97 -8.68 1.00
CA ALA A 29 -3.17 -7.25 0.76
C ALA A 29 -3.21 -6.90 -0.72
N LYS A 30 -2.26 -7.42 -1.52
CA LYS A 30 -2.22 -7.23 -2.98
C LYS A 30 -3.49 -7.74 -3.67
N ARG A 31 -3.95 -8.94 -3.30
CA ARG A 31 -5.19 -9.51 -3.86
C ARG A 31 -6.41 -8.70 -3.48
N ASN A 32 -6.53 -8.28 -2.22
CA ASN A 32 -7.66 -7.46 -1.76
C ASN A 32 -7.67 -6.09 -2.46
N PHE A 33 -6.50 -5.48 -2.64
CA PHE A 33 -6.36 -4.23 -3.37
C PHE A 33 -6.84 -4.34 -4.82
N LEU A 34 -6.35 -5.33 -5.57
CA LEU A 34 -6.79 -5.60 -6.96
C LEU A 34 -8.29 -5.89 -7.03
N PHE A 35 -8.80 -6.69 -6.09
CA PHE A 35 -10.22 -6.98 -6.01
C PHE A 35 -11.03 -5.69 -5.85
N ARG A 36 -10.69 -4.83 -4.89
CA ARG A 36 -11.40 -3.55 -4.65
C ARG A 36 -11.38 -2.64 -5.87
N ILE A 37 -10.23 -2.49 -6.53
CA ILE A 37 -10.13 -1.68 -7.74
C ILE A 37 -11.01 -2.25 -8.85
N SER A 38 -11.04 -3.58 -9.02
CA SER A 38 -11.87 -4.23 -10.04
C SER A 38 -13.38 -4.07 -9.82
N GLN A 39 -13.83 -3.94 -8.55
CA GLN A 39 -15.26 -3.87 -8.20
C GLN A 39 -15.86 -2.48 -8.41
N ASN A 40 -15.05 -1.43 -8.45
CA ASN A 40 -15.52 -0.06 -8.61
C ASN A 40 -15.13 0.47 -10.00
N SER A 41 -16.12 0.78 -10.83
CA SER A 41 -15.91 1.24 -12.21
C SER A 41 -15.07 2.51 -12.30
N PHE A 42 -15.21 3.43 -11.35
CA PHE A 42 -14.40 4.64 -11.27
C PHE A 42 -12.95 4.31 -10.92
N LEU A 43 -12.73 3.51 -9.86
CA LEU A 43 -11.37 3.09 -9.47
C LEU A 43 -10.69 2.29 -10.59
N LYS A 44 -11.43 1.42 -11.27
CA LYS A 44 -10.92 0.63 -12.38
C LYS A 44 -10.50 1.49 -13.58
N ALA A 45 -11.28 2.50 -13.93
CA ALA A 45 -10.94 3.43 -15.01
C ALA A 45 -9.68 4.27 -14.69
N HIS A 46 -9.40 4.44 -13.41
CA HIS A 46 -8.30 5.25 -12.86
C HIS A 46 -7.31 4.40 -12.05
N ALA A 47 -7.16 3.11 -12.40
CA ALA A 47 -6.44 2.15 -11.57
C ALA A 47 -4.98 2.56 -11.27
N LYS A 48 -4.32 3.21 -12.23
CA LYS A 48 -2.95 3.74 -12.12
C LYS A 48 -2.81 4.90 -11.12
N ASP A 49 -3.92 5.53 -10.71
CA ASP A 49 -3.94 6.67 -9.81
C ASP A 49 -3.94 6.22 -8.34
N PHE A 50 -3.99 4.91 -8.07
CA PHE A 50 -4.02 4.33 -6.74
C PHE A 50 -2.80 3.47 -6.46
N GLU A 51 -2.25 3.62 -5.26
CA GLU A 51 -1.09 2.89 -4.77
C GLU A 51 -1.41 2.21 -3.42
N LEU A 52 -0.90 1.01 -3.22
CA LEU A 52 -1.00 0.28 -1.95
C LEU A 52 0.29 0.47 -1.15
N TYR A 53 0.16 0.96 0.06
CA TYR A 53 1.27 1.20 1.00
C TYR A 53 1.19 0.24 2.18
N PHE A 54 2.33 -0.33 2.57
CA PHE A 54 2.48 -0.92 3.90
C PHE A 54 2.75 0.17 4.94
N LEU A 55 2.00 0.16 6.05
CA LEU A 55 2.04 1.21 7.07
C LEU A 55 2.61 0.71 8.41
N GLY A 56 2.68 -0.60 8.59
CA GLY A 56 3.15 -1.23 9.82
C GLY A 56 2.36 -2.48 10.14
N TYR A 57 2.42 -2.92 11.39
CA TYR A 57 1.67 -4.08 11.84
C TYR A 57 1.04 -3.85 13.20
N PHE A 58 -0.10 -4.50 13.42
CA PHE A 58 -0.66 -4.71 14.74
C PHE A 58 -0.02 -5.96 15.34
N GLU A 59 0.64 -5.81 16.49
CA GLU A 59 1.17 -6.93 17.28
C GLU A 59 0.13 -7.30 18.35
N ASP A 60 -0.54 -8.43 18.17
CA ASP A 60 -1.66 -8.84 19.03
C ASP A 60 -1.22 -9.18 20.46
N GLU A 61 -0.05 -9.80 20.63
CA GLU A 61 0.51 -10.22 21.92
C GLU A 61 0.79 -9.04 22.85
N LEU A 62 1.09 -7.89 22.25
CA LEU A 62 1.40 -6.65 22.96
C LEU A 62 0.25 -5.64 22.90
N GLY A 63 -0.79 -5.90 22.10
CA GLY A 63 -1.92 -4.99 21.89
C GLY A 63 -1.50 -3.63 21.32
N MET A 64 -0.44 -3.59 20.51
CA MET A 64 0.17 -2.33 20.07
C MET A 64 0.26 -2.20 18.54
N LEU A 65 0.17 -0.96 18.08
CA LEU A 65 0.48 -0.59 16.70
C LEU A 65 1.98 -0.32 16.59
N VAL A 66 2.65 -1.10 15.74
CA VAL A 66 4.04 -0.84 15.38
C VAL A 66 4.03 -0.20 14.00
N SER A 67 4.25 1.11 13.97
CA SER A 67 4.44 1.84 12.72
C SER A 67 5.75 1.39 12.08
N ALA A 68 5.72 1.14 10.77
CA ALA A 68 6.94 1.22 9.99
C ALA A 68 7.26 2.71 9.83
N SER A 69 8.03 3.33 10.73
CA SER A 69 8.38 4.75 10.59
C SER A 69 9.88 4.98 10.53
N ARG A 70 10.33 5.53 9.40
CA ARG A 70 10.98 6.86 9.44
C ARG A 70 10.80 7.67 8.18
N ASP A 71 10.68 6.99 7.06
CA ASP A 71 9.95 7.42 5.88
C ASP A 71 8.99 6.26 5.60
N PHE A 72 7.82 6.50 4.98
CA PHE A 72 7.03 5.38 4.44
C PHE A 72 8.01 4.50 3.71
N ASP A 73 8.24 3.27 4.17
CA ASP A 73 9.28 2.43 3.62
C ASP A 73 8.92 2.20 2.14
N ARG A 74 9.50 3.04 1.28
CA ARG A 74 9.09 3.16 -0.12
C ARG A 74 9.45 1.90 -0.90
N SER A 75 10.23 1.01 -0.27
CA SER A 75 10.47 -0.36 -0.71
C SER A 75 9.19 -1.20 -0.80
N SER A 76 8.14 -0.84 -0.06
CA SER A 76 6.89 -1.59 0.04
C SER A 76 5.70 -0.86 -0.59
N ILE A 77 5.96 -0.10 -1.66
CA ILE A 77 4.93 0.54 -2.47
C ILE A 77 4.59 -0.38 -3.65
N PHE A 78 3.30 -0.69 -3.77
CA PHE A 78 2.78 -1.41 -4.91
C PHE A 78 1.89 -0.50 -5.75
N VAL A 79 2.23 -0.40 -7.02
CA VAL A 79 1.52 0.46 -7.99
C VAL A 79 0.90 -0.40 -9.07
N LEU A 80 -0.22 0.06 -9.65
CA LEU A 80 -0.79 -0.58 -10.83
C LEU A 80 -0.18 -0.01 -12.11
N ARG A 81 0.38 -0.89 -12.94
CA ARG A 81 0.77 -0.58 -14.33
C ARG A 81 -0.10 -1.39 -15.27
N GLY A 82 -1.08 -0.71 -15.89
CA GLY A 82 -2.13 -1.39 -16.65
C GLY A 82 -3.03 -2.21 -15.72
N ASP A 83 -3.10 -3.52 -15.94
CA ASP A 83 -3.86 -4.48 -15.12
C ASP A 83 -2.97 -5.29 -14.14
N SER A 84 -1.67 -4.98 -14.07
CA SER A 84 -0.70 -5.71 -13.27
C SER A 84 -0.18 -4.87 -12.11
N LEU A 85 -0.06 -5.50 -10.94
CA LEU A 85 0.54 -4.89 -9.75
C LEU A 85 2.06 -5.09 -9.80
N VAL A 86 2.80 -3.99 -9.68
CA VAL A 86 4.27 -3.98 -9.66
C VAL A 86 4.75 -3.31 -8.38
N GLN A 87 5.82 -3.86 -7.81
CA GLN A 87 6.54 -3.21 -6.73
C GLN A 87 7.40 -2.09 -7.34
N SER A 88 7.29 -0.88 -6.81
CA SER A 88 8.19 0.20 -7.21
C SER A 88 9.43 0.18 -6.33
N GLU A 89 10.58 -0.11 -6.92
CA GLU A 89 11.89 0.19 -6.33
C GLU A 89 12.28 1.61 -6.77
N GLN A 90 12.62 2.49 -5.83
CA GLN A 90 13.37 3.70 -6.18
C GLN A 90 14.80 3.54 -5.66
N ASP A 91 15.75 3.58 -6.60
CA ASP A 91 17.16 3.78 -6.32
C ASP A 91 17.33 4.97 -5.37
N SER A 92 17.96 4.70 -4.23
CA SER A 92 18.52 5.74 -3.37
C SER A 92 19.71 6.36 -4.11
N ASP A 93 19.42 7.22 -5.09
CA ASP A 93 20.43 8.02 -5.76
C ASP A 93 20.84 9.14 -4.79
N ASN A 94 21.86 8.83 -3.98
CA ASN A 94 22.65 9.81 -3.25
C ASN A 94 23.37 10.70 -4.27
N THR A 95 22.69 11.71 -4.80
CA THR A 95 23.40 12.86 -5.39
C THR A 95 23.63 13.88 -4.28
N GLU A 96 24.73 13.68 -3.53
CA GLU A 96 25.36 14.78 -2.80
C GLU A 96 25.83 15.82 -3.83
N VAL A 97 25.43 17.09 -3.62
CA VAL A 97 26.02 18.28 -4.25
C VAL A 97 26.73 19.06 -3.16
#